data_AF-A0A963PI44-F1
#
_entry.id   AF-A0A963PI44-F1
#
_cell.length_a   1.000
_cell.length_b   1.000
_cell.length_c   1.000
_cell.angle_alpha   90.00
_cell.angle_beta   90.00
_cell.angle_gamma   90.00
#
_symmetry.space_group_name_H-M   'P 1'
#
loop_
_entity.id
_entity.type
_entity.pdbx_description
1 polymer ?
#
loop_
_entity_poly.entity_id
_entity_poly.type
_entity_poly.pdbx_seq_one_letter_code
_entity_poly.pdbx_strand_id
1 'polypeptide(L)'
;GFQAPSWTDLAYVLIGVIVAVSLVGAAWTLWERQQHDPWLRTLARVRRRLVALGVETATHATPRELARVASAHLGDNDFTQQLAAWLLRLEALRYAPSSGDTLSSLQHKLKKLPWPTRRAPS
;
A
#
# COMPACT_ATOMS: atom_id res chain seq x y z
N GLY A 1 -13.80 58.51 -3.69
CA GLY A 1 -14.51 57.90 -4.83
C GLY A 1 -14.22 56.42 -4.83
N PHE A 2 -15.14 55.62 -4.29
CA PHE A 2 -15.14 54.18 -4.48
C PHE A 2 -16.05 53.92 -5.66
N GLN A 3 -15.48 53.89 -6.87
CA GLN A 3 -16.20 53.49 -8.07
C GLN A 3 -16.80 52.10 -7.81
N ALA A 4 -18.10 51.99 -8.08
CA ALA A 4 -18.96 50.88 -7.70
C ALA A 4 -18.25 49.52 -7.84
N PRO A 5 -18.31 48.64 -6.82
CA PRO A 5 -17.70 47.33 -6.90
C PRO A 5 -18.31 46.62 -8.11
N SER A 6 -17.49 46.36 -9.12
CA SER A 6 -18.00 45.78 -10.36
C SER A 6 -18.48 44.37 -10.04
N TRP A 7 -19.78 44.11 -10.22
CA TRP A 7 -20.39 42.78 -10.04
C TRP A 7 -19.65 41.69 -10.84
N THR A 8 -18.99 42.10 -11.92
CA THR A 8 -18.08 41.31 -12.74
C THR A 8 -16.87 40.80 -11.96
N ASP A 9 -16.23 41.62 -11.12
CA ASP A 9 -15.10 41.18 -10.29
C ASP A 9 -15.53 40.11 -9.28
N LEU A 10 -16.70 40.29 -8.68
CA LEU A 10 -17.29 39.31 -7.77
C LEU A 10 -17.54 37.97 -8.49
N ALA A 11 -18.01 38.03 -9.74
CA ALA A 11 -18.20 36.85 -10.57
C ALA A 11 -16.87 36.17 -10.91
N TYR A 12 -15.81 36.92 -11.25
CA TYR A 12 -14.49 36.35 -11.52
C TYR A 12 -13.87 35.68 -10.29
N VAL A 13 -14.00 36.31 -9.11
CA VAL A 13 -13.53 35.71 -7.85
C VAL A 13 -14.30 34.43 -7.54
N LEU A 14 -15.63 34.43 -7.70
CA LEU A 14 -16.45 33.24 -7.46
C LEU A 14 -16.07 32.09 -8.41
N ILE A 15 -15.89 32.39 -9.70
CA ILE A 15 -15.42 31.41 -10.70
C ILE A 15 -14.04 30.89 -10.33
N GLY A 16 -13.10 31.78 -9.94
CA GLY A 16 -11.77 31.40 -9.51
C GLY A 16 -11.78 30.44 -8.31
N VAL A 17 -12.64 30.71 -7.32
CA VAL A 17 -12.82 29.84 -6.15
C VAL A 17 -13.43 28.49 -6.53
N ILE A 18 -14.47 28.47 -7.37
CA ILE A 18 -15.11 27.22 -7.82
C ILE A 18 -14.12 26.35 -8.60
N VAL A 19 -13.33 26.96 -9.50
CA VAL A 19 -12.28 26.26 -10.27
C VAL A 19 -11.20 25.74 -9.33
N ALA A 20 -10.73 26.55 -8.38
CA ALA A 20 -9.73 26.13 -7.40
C ALA A 20 -10.21 24.94 -6.55
N VAL A 21 -11.44 25.00 -6.02
CA VAL A 21 -12.04 23.90 -5.23
C VAL A 21 -12.22 22.65 -6.09
N SER A 22 -12.65 22.80 -7.34
CA SER A 22 -12.82 21.69 -8.27
C SER A 22 -11.47 21.05 -8.63
N LEU A 23 -10.43 21.85 -8.83
CA LEU A 23 -9.07 21.37 -9.09
C LEU A 23 -8.48 20.67 -7.86
N VAL A 24 -8.72 21.18 -6.65
CA VAL A 24 -8.29 20.52 -5.41
C VAL A 24 -9.04 19.20 -5.21
N GLY A 25 -10.35 19.15 -5.43
CA GLY A 25 -11.14 17.92 -5.36
C GLY A 25 -10.76 16.89 -6.42
N ALA A 26 -10.51 17.34 -7.65
CA ALA A 26 -10.01 16.49 -8.73
C ALA A 26 -8.59 15.98 -8.45
N ALA A 27 -7.71 16.83 -7.92
CA ALA A 27 -6.37 16.43 -7.50
C ALA A 27 -6.43 15.46 -6.31
N TRP A 28 -7.34 15.67 -5.35
CA TRP A 28 -7.55 14.77 -4.20
C TRP A 28 -8.04 13.40 -4.65
N THR A 29 -9.06 13.36 -5.52
CA THR A 29 -9.58 12.10 -6.07
C THR A 29 -8.59 11.39 -7.00
N LEU A 30 -7.78 12.13 -7.77
CA LEU A 30 -6.67 11.55 -8.54
C LEU A 30 -5.55 11.04 -7.61
N TRP A 31 -5.24 11.75 -6.53
CA TRP A 31 -4.25 11.34 -5.54
C TRP A 31 -4.70 10.07 -4.81
N GLU A 32 -5.98 10.01 -4.41
CA GLU A 32 -6.63 8.85 -3.80
C GLU A 32 -6.59 7.64 -4.74
N ARG A 33 -6.76 7.87 -6.05
CA ARG A 33 -6.59 6.86 -7.11
C ARG A 33 -5.12 6.52 -7.44
N GLN A 34 -4.18 7.44 -7.28
CA GLN A 34 -2.74 7.21 -7.55
C GLN A 34 -1.99 6.60 -6.36
N GLN A 35 -2.55 6.66 -5.15
CA GLN A 35 -2.11 5.84 -4.01
C GLN A 35 -2.29 4.33 -4.27
N HIS A 36 -3.05 3.95 -5.32
CA HIS A 36 -3.23 2.58 -5.82
C HIS A 36 -2.03 2.13 -6.71
N ASP A 37 -1.17 1.16 -6.42
CA ASP A 37 -1.01 0.24 -5.29
C ASP A 37 0.42 -0.34 -5.31
N PRO A 38 1.46 0.45 -5.00
CA PRO A 38 2.79 -0.12 -4.80
C PRO A 38 2.78 -1.13 -3.64
N TRP A 39 1.81 -1.00 -2.72
CA TRP A 39 1.46 -1.96 -1.68
C TRP A 39 0.95 -3.29 -2.23
N LEU A 40 -0.11 -3.31 -3.06
CA LEU A 40 -0.60 -4.57 -3.66
C LEU A 40 0.44 -5.21 -4.56
N ARG A 41 1.26 -4.44 -5.27
CA ARG A 41 2.37 -4.99 -6.07
C ARG A 41 3.39 -5.72 -5.19
N THR A 42 3.69 -5.15 -4.02
CA THR A 42 4.58 -5.77 -3.04
C THR A 42 3.96 -7.05 -2.47
N LEU A 43 2.68 -7.00 -2.08
CA LEU A 43 1.93 -8.17 -1.60
C LEU A 43 1.85 -9.29 -2.66
N ALA A 44 1.54 -8.94 -3.91
CA ALA A 44 1.49 -9.88 -5.03
C ALA A 44 2.86 -10.51 -5.32
N ARG A 45 3.97 -9.81 -5.06
CA ARG A 45 5.32 -10.38 -5.16
C ARG A 45 5.56 -11.43 -4.07
N VAL A 46 5.19 -11.13 -2.83
CA VAL A 46 5.27 -12.09 -1.72
C VAL A 46 4.42 -13.31 -1.99
N ARG A 47 3.17 -13.11 -2.42
CA ARG A 47 2.25 -14.19 -2.78
C ARG A 47 2.84 -15.12 -3.83
N ARG A 48 3.39 -14.56 -4.93
CA ARG A 48 4.05 -15.36 -5.97
C ARG A 48 5.23 -16.17 -5.44
N ARG A 49 6.01 -15.61 -4.50
CA ARG A 49 7.09 -16.35 -3.85
C ARG A 49 6.58 -17.46 -2.95
N LEU A 50 5.53 -17.21 -2.16
CA LEU A 50 4.89 -18.22 -1.33
C LEU A 50 4.29 -19.37 -2.16
N VAL A 51 3.61 -19.06 -3.25
CA VAL A 51 3.12 -20.06 -4.21
C VAL A 51 4.29 -20.85 -4.83
N ALA A 52 5.41 -20.19 -5.14
CA ALA A 52 6.60 -20.89 -5.62
C ALA A 52 7.19 -21.86 -4.58
N LEU A 53 6.97 -21.62 -3.28
CA LEU A 53 7.33 -22.52 -2.18
C LEU A 53 6.30 -23.62 -1.92
N GLY A 54 5.19 -23.68 -2.67
CA GLY A 54 4.12 -24.65 -2.46
C GLY A 54 3.08 -24.23 -1.41
N VAL A 55 3.10 -22.97 -0.97
CA VAL A 55 2.08 -22.43 -0.08
C VAL A 55 0.90 -21.96 -0.92
N GLU A 56 -0.22 -22.66 -0.85
CA GLU A 56 -1.45 -22.26 -1.50
C GLU A 56 -2.03 -21.02 -0.80
N THR A 57 -2.37 -19.99 -1.56
CA THR A 57 -2.83 -18.71 -1.00
C THR A 57 -4.07 -18.25 -1.73
N ALA A 58 -5.08 -17.79 -0.98
CA ALA A 58 -6.31 -17.29 -1.57
C ALA A 58 -6.07 -15.99 -2.39
N THR A 59 -6.84 -15.82 -3.47
CA THR A 59 -6.71 -14.68 -4.40
C THR A 59 -6.85 -13.32 -3.71
N HIS A 60 -7.62 -13.26 -2.60
CA HIS A 60 -7.85 -12.05 -1.81
C HIS A 60 -7.38 -12.19 -0.35
N ALA A 61 -6.40 -13.07 -0.08
CA ALA A 61 -5.88 -13.24 1.28
C ALA A 61 -5.32 -11.94 1.85
N THR A 62 -5.73 -11.60 3.07
CA THR A 62 -5.16 -10.47 3.82
C THR A 62 -3.70 -10.75 4.21
N PRO A 63 -2.88 -9.73 4.51
CA PRO A 63 -1.49 -9.95 4.95
C PRO A 63 -1.39 -10.85 6.18
N ARG A 64 -2.31 -10.71 7.14
CA ARG A 64 -2.43 -11.60 8.31
C ARG A 64 -2.72 -13.04 7.93
N GLU A 65 -3.63 -13.27 6.99
CA GLU A 65 -3.96 -14.62 6.56
C GLU A 65 -2.77 -15.26 5.82
N LEU A 66 -2.06 -14.50 4.99
CA LEU A 66 -0.82 -14.96 4.35
C LEU A 66 0.25 -15.36 5.37
N ALA A 67 0.39 -14.59 6.46
CA ALA A 67 1.32 -14.93 7.54
C ALA A 67 0.92 -16.25 8.20
N ARG A 68 -0.36 -16.42 8.54
CA ARG A 68 -0.91 -17.62 9.17
C ARG A 68 -0.71 -18.86 8.31
N VAL A 69 -1.06 -18.78 7.03
CA VAL A 69 -0.93 -19.89 6.07
C VAL A 69 0.55 -20.19 5.80
N ALA A 70 1.41 -19.17 5.67
CA ALA A 70 2.85 -19.38 5.51
C ALA A 70 3.46 -20.10 6.73
N SER A 71 3.13 -19.69 7.96
CA SER A 71 3.58 -20.38 9.17
C SER A 71 3.04 -21.81 9.28
N ALA A 72 1.78 -22.05 8.89
CA ALA A 72 1.20 -23.39 8.91
C ALA A 72 1.86 -24.35 7.92
N HIS A 73 2.17 -23.89 6.70
CA HIS A 73 2.76 -24.73 5.66
C HIS A 73 4.28 -24.88 5.76
N LEU A 74 4.99 -23.81 6.12
CA LEU A 74 6.47 -23.80 6.18
C LEU A 74 7.01 -24.16 7.57
N GLY A 75 6.14 -24.28 8.58
CA GLY A 75 6.50 -24.51 9.98
C GLY A 75 6.99 -23.24 10.68
N ASP A 76 6.97 -23.27 12.02
CA ASP A 76 7.40 -22.15 12.85
C ASP A 76 8.93 -22.03 12.87
N ASN A 77 9.46 -21.32 11.87
CA ASN A 77 10.87 -21.03 11.70
C ASN A 77 11.11 -19.52 11.76
N ASP A 78 12.35 -19.10 12.06
CA ASP A 78 12.77 -17.68 12.05
C ASP A 78 12.34 -16.93 10.78
N PHE A 79 12.41 -17.59 9.61
CA PHE A 79 11.93 -17.03 8.35
C PHE A 79 10.43 -16.68 8.40
N THR A 80 9.59 -17.59 8.88
CA THR A 80 8.14 -17.40 8.93
C THR A 80 7.76 -16.34 9.95
N GLN A 81 8.46 -16.27 11.09
CA GLN A 81 8.26 -15.21 12.09
C GLN A 81 8.65 -13.84 11.54
N GLN A 82 9.79 -13.74 10.85
CA GLN A 82 10.22 -12.48 10.22
C GLN A 82 9.26 -12.08 9.08
N LEU A 83 8.78 -13.03 8.28
CA LEU A 83 7.80 -12.80 7.22
C LEU A 83 6.46 -12.32 7.81
N ALA A 84 5.98 -12.97 8.87
CA ALA A 84 4.75 -12.60 9.56
C ALA A 84 4.83 -11.19 10.16
N ALA A 85 5.93 -10.88 10.87
CA ALA A 85 6.18 -9.56 11.42
C ALA A 85 6.27 -8.48 10.32
N TRP A 86 6.87 -8.82 9.17
CA TRP A 86 6.92 -7.93 8.01
C TRP A 86 5.53 -7.68 7.41
N LEU A 87 4.70 -8.73 7.27
CA LEU A 87 3.32 -8.61 6.75
C LEU A 87 2.44 -7.77 7.68
N LEU A 88 2.59 -7.91 9.00
CA LEU A 88 1.89 -7.09 9.98
C LEU A 88 2.30 -5.61 9.92
N ARG A 89 3.61 -5.31 9.75
CA ARG A 89 4.09 -3.93 9.55
C ARG A 89 3.59 -3.34 8.23
N LEU A 90 3.53 -4.15 7.17
CA LEU A 90 2.97 -3.75 5.89
C LEU A 90 1.47 -3.40 6.01
N GLU A 91 0.72 -4.13 6.83
CA GLU A 91 -0.69 -3.83 7.13
C GLU A 91 -0.82 -2.58 8.00
N ALA A 92 0.02 -2.42 9.03
CA ALA A 92 0.02 -1.23 9.88
C ALA A 92 0.29 0.05 9.08
N LEU A 93 1.18 0.01 8.08
CA LEU A 93 1.44 1.15 7.19
C LEU A 93 0.19 1.61 6.42
N ARG A 94 -0.74 0.69 6.12
CA ARG A 94 -2.01 0.99 5.44
C ARG A 94 -2.99 1.73 6.36
N TYR A 95 -3.02 1.38 7.65
CA TYR A 95 -3.98 1.93 8.60
C TYR A 95 -3.43 3.13 9.41
N ALA A 96 -2.11 3.20 9.60
CA ALA A 96 -1.43 4.23 10.37
C ALA A 96 -0.19 4.76 9.62
N PRO A 97 -0.37 5.65 8.62
CA PRO A 97 0.74 6.21 7.84
C PRO A 97 1.66 7.16 8.65
N SER A 98 1.31 7.50 9.90
CA SER A 98 2.06 8.39 10.79
C SER A 98 3.27 7.74 11.49
N SER A 99 3.52 6.44 11.28
CA SER A 99 4.58 5.70 12.01
C SER A 99 6.01 5.91 11.50
N GLY A 100 6.24 6.78 10.50
CA GLY A 100 7.57 7.07 9.95
C GLY A 100 8.21 5.95 9.12
N ASP A 101 7.63 4.75 9.12
CA ASP A 101 7.99 3.68 8.20
C ASP A 101 7.48 4.00 6.79
N THR A 102 8.30 3.74 5.78
CA THR A 102 7.94 3.94 4.37
C THR A 102 7.83 2.59 3.66
N LEU A 103 7.00 2.53 2.62
CA LEU A 103 6.87 1.32 1.81
C LEU A 103 8.21 0.86 1.22
N SER A 104 9.08 1.82 0.84
CA SER A 104 10.42 1.56 0.31
C SER A 104 11.33 0.86 1.32
N SER A 105 11.29 1.24 2.61
CA SER A 105 12.09 0.58 3.65
C SER A 105 11.64 -0.88 3.85
N LEU A 106 10.33 -1.12 3.83
CA LEU A 106 9.75 -2.46 3.90
C LEU A 106 10.12 -3.30 2.67
N GLN A 107 10.07 -2.74 1.47
CA GLN A 107 10.52 -3.44 0.25
C GLN A 107 11.99 -3.86 0.33
N HIS A 108 12.85 -3.02 0.90
CA HIS A 108 14.26 -3.35 1.10
C HIS A 108 14.44 -4.50 2.11
N LYS A 109 13.72 -4.45 3.25
CA LYS A 109 13.69 -5.55 4.24
C LYS A 109 13.22 -6.87 3.60
N LEU A 110 12.22 -6.83 2.72
CA LEU A 110 11.73 -8.02 2.02
C LEU A 110 12.78 -8.67 1.12
N LYS A 111 13.61 -7.86 0.46
CA LYS A 111 14.72 -8.36 -0.37
C LYS A 111 15.81 -9.02 0.46
N LYS A 112 16.03 -8.55 1.69
CA LYS A 112 17.01 -9.11 2.64
C LYS A 112 16.52 -10.37 3.36
N LEU A 113 15.22 -10.67 3.30
CA LEU A 113 14.66 -11.85 3.94
C LEU A 113 15.29 -13.13 3.34
N PRO A 114 15.76 -14.09 4.15
CA PRO A 114 16.38 -15.32 3.65
C PRO A 114 15.29 -16.26 3.10
N TRP A 115 14.93 -16.08 1.83
CA TRP A 115 13.92 -16.91 1.18
C TRP A 115 14.42 -18.35 1.07
N PRO A 116 13.67 -19.35 1.57
CA PRO A 116 14.04 -20.74 1.39
C PRO A 116 14.01 -21.09 -0.10
N THR A 117 15.03 -21.77 -0.61
CA THR A 117 15.00 -22.34 -1.96
C THR A 117 14.04 -23.52 -1.97
N ARG A 118 13.20 -23.63 -3.01
CA ARG A 118 12.27 -24.75 -3.21
C ARG A 118 13.04 -26.07 -3.02
N ARG A 119 12.68 -26.86 -2.00
CA ARG A 119 13.13 -28.25 -1.92
C ARG A 119 12.51 -28.96 -3.11
N ALA A 120 13.33 -29.43 -4.05
CA ALA A 120 12.86 -30.17 -5.21
C ALA A 120 11.97 -31.33 -4.75
N PRO A 121 10.83 -31.60 -5.40
CA PRO A 121 10.09 -32.83 -5.12
C PRO A 121 11.02 -34.00 -5.49
N SER A 122 11.33 -34.83 -4.49
CA SER A 122 11.99 -36.12 -4.64
C SER A 122 11.11 -37.13 -5.38
#